data_AF-A0A7W1UY29-F1
#
_entry.id   AF-A0A7W1UY29-F1
#
_cell.length_a   1.000
_cell.length_b   1.000
_cell.length_c   1.000
_cell.angle_alpha   90.00
_cell.angle_beta   90.00
_cell.angle_gamma   90.00
#
_symmetry.space_group_name_H-M   'P 1'
#
loop_
_entity.id
_entity.type
_entity.pdbx_description
1 polymer ?
#
loop_
_entity_poly.entity_id
_entity_poly.type
_entity_poly.pdbx_seq_one_letter_code
_entity_poly.pdbx_strand_id
1 'polypeptide(L)'
;ALAHGNEYLNHLHTNKTGKNLTFTFQFAVGSNYFFEIAKLRAMRKLYAALAGEYGFRENCHLFVTPSKRNKTIYDYNVNMLRTTTECMSAVLGSADTVCNLPYDALYHKSNDFGERISRNQLLILKKESYLDLVSNPSDGSYYIEFLTNQMAEKALLLFKEIESSGGFLKQLKEGTIQKKIKESALKEQQAFDEGKKILLGTNKHPNKNDRMKNELELYPFMKTKIRKTLLEPILEKRLAEKMEQERLEKE
;
A
#
# COMPACT_ATOMS: atom_id res chain seq x y z
N ALA A 1 -10.23 0.92 -5.02
CA ALA A 1 -9.57 1.53 -6.19
C ALA A 1 -10.48 1.47 -7.41
N LEU A 2 -10.80 0.28 -7.93
CA LEU A 2 -11.63 0.12 -9.13
C LEU A 2 -13.00 0.83 -9.04
N ALA A 3 -13.78 0.61 -7.97
CA ALA A 3 -15.07 1.27 -7.76
C ALA A 3 -14.97 2.81 -7.73
N HIS A 4 -13.92 3.36 -7.12
CA HIS A 4 -13.68 4.80 -7.14
C HIS A 4 -13.31 5.29 -8.55
N GLY A 5 -12.51 4.52 -9.30
CA GLY A 5 -12.23 4.79 -10.70
C GLY A 5 -13.49 4.78 -11.57
N ASN A 6 -14.43 3.88 -11.28
CA ASN A 6 -15.71 3.78 -11.95
C ASN A 6 -16.54 5.07 -11.83
N GLU A 7 -16.60 5.66 -10.64
CA GLU A 7 -17.28 6.95 -10.41
C GLU A 7 -16.73 8.06 -11.32
N TYR A 8 -15.39 8.13 -11.44
CA TYR A 8 -14.74 9.09 -12.32
C TYR A 8 -15.02 8.81 -13.80
N LEU A 9 -14.91 7.55 -14.23
CA LEU A 9 -15.21 7.16 -15.62
C LEU A 9 -16.66 7.47 -15.99
N ASN A 10 -17.61 7.14 -15.11
CA ASN A 10 -19.03 7.42 -15.30
C ASN A 10 -19.31 8.93 -15.42
N HIS A 11 -18.70 9.73 -14.53
CA HIS A 11 -18.83 11.19 -14.58
C HIS A 11 -18.25 11.79 -15.88
N LEU A 12 -17.05 11.35 -16.28
CA LEU A 12 -16.38 11.85 -17.49
C LEU A 12 -17.09 11.40 -18.77
N HIS A 13 -17.61 10.17 -18.79
CA HIS A 13 -18.40 9.65 -19.90
C HIS A 13 -19.70 10.44 -20.07
N THR A 14 -20.43 10.68 -18.98
CA THR A 14 -21.68 11.47 -18.98
C THR A 14 -21.44 12.89 -19.48
N ASN A 15 -20.34 13.52 -19.07
CA ASN A 15 -19.98 14.88 -19.47
C ASN A 15 -19.26 14.97 -20.82
N LYS A 16 -19.16 13.87 -21.59
CA LYS A 16 -18.50 13.80 -22.91
C LYS A 16 -17.08 14.37 -22.91
N THR A 17 -16.35 14.19 -21.81
CA THR A 17 -14.95 14.65 -21.70
C THR A 17 -14.05 13.79 -22.59
N GLY A 18 -12.96 14.37 -23.11
CA GLY A 18 -12.07 13.69 -24.04
C GLY A 18 -11.57 12.32 -23.54
N LYS A 19 -11.62 11.31 -24.41
CA LYS A 19 -11.28 9.91 -24.09
C LYS A 19 -9.77 9.62 -23.99
N ASN A 20 -8.93 10.63 -24.24
CA ASN A 20 -7.47 10.54 -24.22
C ASN A 20 -6.85 10.90 -22.86
N LEU A 21 -7.52 10.54 -21.77
CA LEU A 21 -7.01 10.75 -20.41
C LEU A 21 -6.23 9.53 -19.92
N THR A 22 -5.19 9.77 -19.12
CA THR A 22 -4.44 8.72 -18.43
C THR A 22 -4.84 8.73 -16.96
N PHE A 23 -5.33 7.61 -16.45
CA PHE A 23 -5.68 7.45 -15.04
C PHE A 23 -4.47 6.98 -14.24
N THR A 24 -4.17 7.69 -13.16
CA THR A 24 -3.13 7.30 -12.20
C THR A 24 -3.76 6.71 -10.95
N PHE A 25 -3.41 5.45 -10.63
CA PHE A 25 -3.79 4.81 -9.38
C PHE A 25 -2.58 4.71 -8.47
N GLN A 26 -2.76 5.17 -7.23
CA GLN A 26 -1.75 5.05 -6.20
C GLN A 26 -1.99 3.81 -5.34
N PHE A 27 -0.96 2.97 -5.18
CA PHE A 27 -1.01 1.77 -4.33
C PHE A 27 0.11 1.77 -3.30
N ALA A 28 -0.20 1.29 -2.11
CA ALA A 28 0.80 0.89 -1.13
C ALA A 28 1.18 -0.58 -1.33
N VAL A 29 2.44 -0.97 -1.11
CA VAL A 29 2.88 -2.37 -1.07
C VAL A 29 3.42 -2.73 0.33
N GLY A 30 3.03 -3.89 0.85
CA GLY A 30 3.46 -4.39 2.16
C GLY A 30 4.30 -5.66 2.08
N SER A 31 4.37 -6.39 3.19
CA SER A 31 5.31 -7.50 3.36
C SER A 31 4.94 -8.81 2.64
N ASN A 32 3.72 -8.94 2.08
CA ASN A 32 3.33 -10.17 1.39
C ASN A 32 3.74 -10.12 -0.07
N TYR A 33 5.01 -10.41 -0.32
CA TYR A 33 5.69 -10.25 -1.61
C TYR A 33 4.88 -10.67 -2.84
N PHE A 34 4.40 -11.92 -2.89
CA PHE A 34 3.67 -12.44 -4.06
C PHE A 34 2.26 -11.87 -4.20
N PHE A 35 1.60 -11.57 -3.07
CA PHE A 35 0.27 -10.93 -3.10
C PHE A 35 0.38 -9.51 -3.65
N GLU A 36 1.45 -8.78 -3.33
CA GLU A 36 1.67 -7.44 -3.85
C GLU A 36 1.89 -7.45 -5.37
N ILE A 37 2.67 -8.40 -5.89
CA ILE A 37 2.85 -8.60 -7.34
C ILE A 37 1.49 -8.88 -8.00
N ALA A 38 0.76 -9.87 -7.48
CA ALA A 38 -0.54 -10.27 -8.00
C ALA A 38 -1.57 -9.14 -7.96
N LYS A 39 -1.55 -8.30 -6.91
CA LYS A 39 -2.46 -7.16 -6.75
C LYS A 39 -2.31 -6.12 -7.84
N LEU A 40 -1.08 -5.75 -8.17
CA LEU A 40 -0.82 -4.73 -9.19
C LEU A 40 -1.21 -5.25 -10.59
N ARG A 41 -0.88 -6.51 -10.89
CA ARG A 41 -1.29 -7.20 -12.13
C ARG A 41 -2.82 -7.31 -12.24
N ALA A 42 -3.49 -7.74 -11.17
CA ALA A 42 -4.94 -7.85 -11.11
C ALA A 42 -5.64 -6.50 -11.32
N MET A 43 -5.10 -5.43 -10.74
CA MET A 43 -5.64 -4.08 -10.94
C MET A 43 -5.60 -3.65 -12.42
N ARG A 44 -4.49 -3.90 -13.13
CA ARG A 44 -4.40 -3.57 -14.56
C ARG A 44 -5.44 -4.33 -15.37
N LYS A 45 -5.57 -5.65 -15.15
CA LYS A 45 -6.55 -6.51 -15.82
C LYS A 45 -7.99 -6.01 -15.62
N LEU A 46 -8.34 -5.67 -14.38
CA LEU A 46 -9.67 -5.17 -14.04
C LEU A 46 -9.94 -3.77 -14.59
N TYR A 47 -8.95 -2.89 -14.54
CA TYR A 47 -9.09 -1.54 -15.08
C TYR A 47 -9.22 -1.56 -16.60
N ALA A 48 -8.45 -2.38 -17.31
CA ALA A 48 -8.57 -2.53 -18.77
C ALA A 48 -9.98 -2.93 -19.17
N ALA A 49 -10.53 -3.96 -18.50
CA ALA A 49 -11.91 -4.39 -18.72
C ALA A 49 -12.92 -3.27 -18.43
N LEU A 50 -12.77 -2.54 -17.32
CA LEU A 50 -13.68 -1.46 -16.96
C LEU A 50 -13.60 -0.28 -17.95
N ALA A 51 -12.39 0.17 -18.28
CA ALA A 51 -12.17 1.32 -19.15
C ALA A 51 -12.65 1.06 -20.58
N GLY A 52 -12.53 -0.20 -21.05
CA GLY A 52 -13.05 -0.66 -22.34
C GLY A 52 -14.56 -0.41 -22.48
N GLU A 53 -15.35 -0.69 -21.44
CA GLU A 53 -16.80 -0.45 -21.43
C GLU A 53 -17.17 1.04 -21.62
N TYR A 54 -16.34 1.95 -21.11
CA TYR A 54 -16.54 3.40 -21.28
C TYR A 54 -15.88 3.96 -22.56
N GLY A 55 -15.12 3.14 -23.29
CA GLY A 55 -14.31 3.52 -24.45
C GLY A 55 -13.15 4.46 -24.11
N PHE A 56 -12.58 4.35 -22.91
CA PHE A 56 -11.35 5.06 -22.51
C PHE A 56 -10.12 4.19 -22.75
N ARG A 57 -8.91 4.76 -22.57
CA ARG A 57 -7.67 3.99 -22.63
C ARG A 57 -7.64 2.91 -21.54
N GLU A 58 -7.40 1.68 -21.97
CA GLU A 58 -7.30 0.49 -21.11
C GLU A 58 -6.04 0.47 -20.24
N ASN A 59 -5.02 1.26 -20.62
CA ASN A 59 -3.80 1.41 -19.84
C ASN A 59 -4.01 2.44 -18.72
N CYS A 60 -3.55 2.09 -17.51
CA CYS A 60 -3.44 3.01 -16.38
C CYS A 60 -1.98 3.18 -15.93
N HIS A 61 -1.71 4.29 -15.24
CA HIS A 61 -0.45 4.52 -14.57
C HIS A 61 -0.55 4.05 -13.11
N LEU A 62 0.33 3.15 -12.69
CA LEU A 62 0.45 2.68 -11.31
C LEU A 62 1.61 3.39 -10.62
N PHE A 63 1.27 4.24 -9.65
CA PHE A 63 2.23 4.85 -8.73
C PHE A 63 2.25 4.05 -7.44
N VAL A 64 3.39 3.46 -7.10
CA VAL A 64 3.49 2.51 -5.99
C VAL A 64 4.50 2.98 -4.96
N THR A 65 4.14 2.86 -3.69
CA THR A 65 5.02 3.21 -2.56
C THR A 65 4.95 2.16 -1.44
N PRO A 66 6.03 1.91 -0.69
CA PRO A 66 5.98 1.11 0.53
C PRO A 66 4.92 1.57 1.53
N SER A 67 4.22 0.61 2.15
CA SER A 67 3.29 0.89 3.23
C SER A 67 4.03 1.33 4.50
N LYS A 68 3.50 2.33 5.22
CA LYS A 68 3.99 2.70 6.56
C LYS A 68 3.54 1.73 7.65
N ARG A 69 2.51 0.90 7.37
CA ARG A 69 1.80 0.09 8.37
C ARG A 69 2.67 -0.96 9.07
N ASN A 70 3.70 -1.45 8.38
CA ASN A 70 4.66 -2.45 8.88
C ASN A 70 6.05 -1.85 9.20
N LYS A 71 6.17 -0.52 9.24
CA LYS A 71 7.41 0.18 9.56
C LYS A 71 7.48 0.47 11.06
N THR A 72 8.69 0.36 11.60
CA THR A 72 8.94 0.36 13.04
C THR A 72 9.93 1.47 13.39
N ILE A 73 9.83 2.03 14.60
CA ILE A 73 10.82 3.01 15.09
C ILE A 73 11.97 2.33 15.85
N TYR A 74 11.71 1.15 16.41
CA TYR A 74 12.76 0.28 16.94
C TYR A 74 13.28 -0.64 15.86
N ASP A 75 14.56 -1.02 16.00
CA ASP A 75 15.31 -1.79 15.01
C ASP A 75 15.07 -1.23 13.58
N TYR A 76 15.15 0.10 13.46
CA TYR A 76 14.72 0.85 12.29
C TYR A 76 15.48 0.46 11.02
N ASN A 77 16.69 -0.09 11.14
CA ASN A 77 17.46 -0.61 10.01
C ASN A 77 16.73 -1.76 9.28
N VAL A 78 15.88 -2.52 9.99
CA VAL A 78 15.02 -3.54 9.37
C VAL A 78 14.03 -2.94 8.39
N ASN A 79 13.67 -1.64 8.51
CA ASN A 79 12.87 -0.97 7.50
C ASN A 79 13.54 -0.97 6.13
N MET A 80 14.88 -0.91 6.05
CA MET A 80 15.61 -1.03 4.78
C MET A 80 15.38 -2.39 4.12
N LEU A 81 15.31 -3.47 4.91
CA LEU A 81 15.03 -4.81 4.39
C LEU A 81 13.59 -4.92 3.87
N ARG A 82 12.64 -4.34 4.62
CA ARG A 82 11.23 -4.30 4.24
C ARG A 82 11.04 -3.56 2.91
N THR A 83 11.57 -2.35 2.81
CA THR A 83 11.42 -1.52 1.61
C THR A 83 12.06 -2.14 0.37
N THR A 84 13.19 -2.84 0.51
CA THR A 84 13.81 -3.56 -0.62
C THR A 84 12.85 -4.59 -1.22
N THR A 85 12.27 -5.47 -0.39
CA THR A 85 11.34 -6.51 -0.87
C THR A 85 10.01 -5.93 -1.38
N GLU A 86 9.51 -4.88 -0.74
CA GLU A 86 8.30 -4.17 -1.14
C GLU A 86 8.49 -3.49 -2.51
N CYS A 87 9.57 -2.73 -2.70
CA CYS A 87 9.88 -2.10 -3.98
C CYS A 87 10.15 -3.13 -5.07
N MET A 88 10.82 -4.24 -4.76
CA MET A 88 11.01 -5.34 -5.70
C MET A 88 9.66 -5.95 -6.13
N SER A 89 8.73 -6.15 -5.19
CA SER A 89 7.38 -6.64 -5.54
C SER A 89 6.61 -5.65 -6.42
N ALA A 90 6.81 -4.33 -6.22
CA ALA A 90 6.21 -3.30 -7.06
C ALA A 90 6.76 -3.34 -8.50
N VAL A 91 8.07 -3.50 -8.66
CA VAL A 91 8.73 -3.64 -9.97
C VAL A 91 8.23 -4.90 -10.68
N LEU A 92 8.22 -6.06 -10.00
CA LEU A 92 7.77 -7.33 -10.59
C LEU A 92 6.25 -7.39 -10.85
N GLY A 93 5.46 -6.55 -10.18
CA GLY A 93 4.05 -6.31 -10.45
C GLY A 93 3.81 -5.31 -11.59
N SER A 94 4.86 -4.92 -12.31
CA SER A 94 4.85 -3.98 -13.42
C SER A 94 4.30 -2.61 -13.03
N ALA A 95 4.71 -2.05 -11.89
CA ALA A 95 4.42 -0.65 -11.55
C ALA A 95 5.11 0.33 -12.51
N ASP A 96 4.46 1.44 -12.86
CA ASP A 96 5.05 2.45 -13.74
C ASP A 96 6.01 3.38 -12.97
N THR A 97 5.62 3.76 -11.76
CA THR A 97 6.44 4.57 -10.85
C THR A 97 6.54 3.87 -9.51
N VAL A 98 7.77 3.68 -9.02
CA VAL A 98 8.03 3.21 -7.65
C VAL A 98 8.71 4.33 -6.87
N CYS A 99 8.04 4.81 -5.82
CA CYS A 99 8.56 5.81 -4.90
C CYS A 99 8.85 5.14 -3.56
N ASN A 100 10.14 4.91 -3.29
CA ASN A 100 10.58 4.26 -2.07
C ASN A 100 10.47 5.20 -0.85
N LEU A 101 10.39 4.62 0.35
CA LEU A 101 10.33 5.32 1.62
C LEU A 101 11.70 5.26 2.31
N PRO A 102 12.26 6.38 2.80
CA PRO A 102 13.42 6.36 3.69
C PRO A 102 13.16 5.50 4.93
N TYR A 103 14.19 4.78 5.39
CA TYR A 103 14.07 3.86 6.52
C TYR A 103 13.72 4.56 7.85
N ASP A 104 14.06 5.84 7.94
CA ASP A 104 13.91 6.75 9.07
C ASP A 104 12.74 7.73 8.93
N ALA A 105 11.96 7.65 7.84
CA ALA A 105 10.87 8.58 7.51
C ALA A 105 9.75 8.69 8.57
N LEU A 106 9.70 7.77 9.54
CA LEU A 106 8.73 7.81 10.62
C LEU A 106 9.14 8.74 11.77
N TYR A 107 10.45 8.91 11.99
CA TYR A 107 10.96 9.54 13.20
C TYR A 107 12.00 10.64 12.95
N HIS A 108 12.63 10.67 11.77
CA HIS A 108 13.52 11.75 11.36
C HIS A 108 12.88 12.66 10.32
N LYS A 109 13.29 13.92 10.31
CA LYS A 109 13.02 14.82 9.19
C LYS A 109 13.75 14.33 7.93
N SER A 110 13.29 14.79 6.77
CA SER A 110 13.96 14.52 5.50
C SER A 110 15.44 14.89 5.61
N ASN A 111 16.29 13.96 5.21
CA ASN A 111 17.73 14.11 5.26
C ASN A 111 18.39 13.39 4.08
N ASP A 112 19.56 13.86 3.69
CA ASP A 112 20.28 13.37 2.52
C ASP A 112 20.61 11.88 2.60
N PHE A 113 20.86 11.35 3.80
CA PHE A 113 21.25 9.96 3.98
C PHE A 113 20.05 9.02 3.74
N GLY A 114 18.91 9.25 4.40
CA GLY A 114 17.69 8.47 4.21
C GLY A 114 17.16 8.53 2.78
N GLU A 115 17.20 9.72 2.17
CA GLU A 115 16.84 9.91 0.75
C GLU A 115 17.80 9.19 -0.19
N ARG A 116 19.11 9.25 0.06
CA ARG A 116 20.12 8.52 -0.72
C ARG A 116 19.90 7.02 -0.63
N ILE A 117 19.69 6.46 0.56
CA ILE A 117 19.47 5.02 0.74
C ILE A 117 18.21 4.56 0.01
N SER A 118 17.08 5.25 0.20
CA SER A 118 15.82 4.87 -0.45
C SER A 118 15.90 4.94 -1.98
N ARG A 119 16.57 5.95 -2.55
CA ARG A 119 16.85 6.02 -3.98
C ARG A 119 17.80 4.92 -4.44
N ASN A 120 18.90 4.69 -3.71
CA ASN A 120 19.91 3.70 -4.09
C ASN A 120 19.35 2.28 -4.09
N GLN A 121 18.43 1.93 -3.18
CA GLN A 121 17.72 0.65 -3.23
C GLN A 121 17.04 0.43 -4.60
N LEU A 122 16.38 1.44 -5.15
CA LEU A 122 15.76 1.35 -6.48
C LEU A 122 16.81 1.28 -7.60
N LEU A 123 17.92 2.01 -7.47
CA LEU A 123 19.02 1.97 -8.44
C LEU A 123 19.70 0.60 -8.47
N ILE A 124 19.91 -0.04 -7.32
CA ILE A 124 20.47 -1.41 -7.23
C ILE A 124 19.51 -2.40 -7.90
N LEU A 125 18.22 -2.35 -7.58
CA LEU A 125 17.21 -3.21 -8.21
C LEU A 125 17.20 -3.07 -9.74
N LYS A 126 17.40 -1.85 -10.25
CA LYS A 126 17.44 -1.56 -11.68
C LYS A 126 18.76 -1.96 -12.32
N LYS A 127 19.89 -1.48 -11.81
CA LYS A 127 21.20 -1.49 -12.48
C LYS A 127 22.08 -2.68 -12.13
N GLU A 128 21.87 -3.29 -10.97
CA GLU A 128 22.70 -4.41 -10.49
C GLU A 128 21.91 -5.71 -10.41
N SER A 129 20.60 -5.64 -10.10
CA SER A 129 19.70 -6.79 -10.17
C SER A 129 19.01 -6.96 -11.53
N TYR A 130 19.22 -6.01 -12.44
CA TYR A 130 18.76 -6.06 -13.83
C TYR A 130 17.25 -6.26 -14.00
N LEU A 131 16.44 -5.78 -13.05
CA LEU A 131 14.99 -5.94 -13.10
C LEU A 131 14.30 -5.06 -14.15
N ASP A 132 15.06 -4.26 -14.92
CA ASP A 132 14.56 -3.49 -16.07
C ASP A 132 14.82 -4.16 -17.43
N LEU A 133 15.53 -5.28 -17.49
CA LEU A 133 15.88 -5.93 -18.77
C LEU A 133 14.72 -6.71 -19.39
N VAL A 134 13.77 -7.18 -18.58
CA VAL A 134 12.60 -7.95 -19.02
C VAL A 134 11.34 -7.21 -18.60
N SER A 135 10.39 -7.04 -19.50
CA SER A 135 9.16 -6.29 -19.23
C SER A 135 8.26 -6.97 -18.20
N ASN A 136 8.06 -8.29 -18.32
CA ASN A 136 7.16 -9.04 -17.46
C ASN A 136 7.82 -10.31 -16.89
N PRO A 137 8.83 -10.17 -16.01
CA PRO A 137 9.57 -11.31 -15.47
C PRO A 137 8.71 -12.26 -14.62
N SER A 138 7.52 -11.83 -14.18
CA SER A 138 6.60 -12.64 -13.38
C SER A 138 5.52 -13.36 -14.20
N ASP A 139 5.45 -13.13 -15.52
CA ASP A 139 4.48 -13.76 -16.41
C ASP A 139 4.76 -15.27 -16.56
N GLY A 140 3.71 -16.08 -16.60
CA GLY A 140 3.80 -17.53 -16.78
C GLY A 140 4.18 -18.31 -15.51
N SER A 141 4.52 -17.62 -14.41
CA SER A 141 4.65 -18.26 -13.11
C SER A 141 3.29 -18.77 -12.64
N TYR A 142 3.10 -20.09 -12.59
CA TYR A 142 1.83 -20.72 -12.20
C TYR A 142 1.26 -20.12 -10.91
N TYR A 143 2.10 -19.90 -9.90
CA TYR A 143 1.67 -19.34 -8.62
C TYR A 143 1.21 -17.89 -8.73
N ILE A 144 1.94 -17.03 -9.46
CA ILE A 144 1.59 -15.61 -9.60
C ILE A 144 0.36 -15.46 -10.50
N GLU A 145 0.24 -16.25 -11.58
CA GLU A 145 -0.96 -16.27 -12.42
C GLU A 145 -2.20 -16.67 -11.62
N PHE A 146 -2.09 -17.75 -10.82
CA PHE A 146 -3.16 -18.21 -9.96
C PHE A 146 -3.58 -17.16 -8.94
N LEU A 147 -2.63 -16.54 -8.23
CA LEU A 147 -2.92 -15.46 -7.29
C LEU A 147 -3.53 -14.23 -7.97
N THR A 148 -3.03 -13.86 -9.15
CA THR A 148 -3.53 -12.72 -9.93
C THR A 148 -4.99 -12.93 -10.31
N ASN A 149 -5.33 -14.12 -10.81
CA ASN A 149 -6.71 -14.45 -11.18
C ASN A 149 -7.64 -14.48 -9.96
N GLN A 150 -7.23 -15.13 -8.86
CA GLN A 150 -8.03 -15.14 -7.63
C GLN A 150 -8.25 -13.72 -7.09
N MET A 151 -7.21 -12.88 -7.09
CA MET A 151 -7.35 -11.51 -6.59
C MET A 151 -8.24 -10.67 -7.50
N ALA A 152 -8.13 -10.84 -8.82
CA ALA A 152 -9.01 -10.18 -9.78
C ALA A 152 -10.48 -10.60 -9.60
N GLU A 153 -10.76 -11.90 -9.47
CA GLU A 153 -12.11 -12.43 -9.27
C GLU A 153 -12.73 -11.92 -7.97
N LYS A 154 -12.01 -12.00 -6.84
CA LYS A 154 -12.52 -11.53 -5.55
C LYS A 154 -12.74 -10.01 -5.54
N ALA A 155 -11.83 -9.25 -6.16
CA ALA A 155 -12.00 -7.81 -6.30
C ALA A 155 -13.17 -7.44 -7.22
N LEU A 156 -13.41 -8.20 -8.29
CA LEU A 156 -14.55 -8.01 -9.19
C LEU A 156 -15.88 -8.31 -8.49
N LEU A 157 -15.95 -9.36 -7.67
CA LEU A 157 -17.13 -9.66 -6.86
C LEU A 157 -17.45 -8.49 -5.91
N LEU A 158 -16.44 -8.02 -5.17
CA LEU A 158 -16.62 -6.87 -4.27
C LEU A 158 -17.00 -5.60 -5.04
N PHE A 159 -16.44 -5.38 -6.23
CA PHE A 159 -16.83 -4.26 -7.10
C PHE A 159 -18.31 -4.35 -7.47
N LYS A 160 -18.78 -5.51 -7.93
CA LYS A 160 -20.20 -5.73 -8.29
C LYS A 160 -21.12 -5.50 -7.09
N GLU A 161 -20.75 -5.96 -5.90
CA GLU A 161 -21.49 -5.70 -4.66
C GLU A 161 -21.58 -4.21 -4.33
N ILE A 162 -20.50 -3.45 -4.58
CA ILE A 162 -20.49 -2.00 -4.39
C ILE A 162 -21.45 -1.31 -5.36
N GLU A 163 -21.36 -1.66 -6.65
CA GLU A 163 -22.23 -1.10 -7.69
C GLU A 163 -23.71 -1.45 -7.45
N SER A 164 -24.04 -2.70 -7.10
CA SER A 164 -25.42 -3.12 -6.82
C SER A 164 -26.03 -2.42 -5.60
N SER A 165 -25.19 -1.94 -4.68
CA SER A 165 -25.63 -1.20 -3.50
C SER A 165 -25.82 0.31 -3.76
N GLY A 166 -25.57 0.77 -4.99
CA GLY A 166 -25.72 2.16 -5.41
C GLY A 166 -24.41 2.94 -5.54
N GLY A 167 -23.28 2.24 -5.73
CA GLY A 167 -22.00 2.85 -6.08
C GLY A 167 -21.10 3.20 -4.91
N PHE A 168 -19.85 3.55 -5.23
CA PHE A 168 -18.81 3.84 -4.25
C PHE A 168 -19.12 5.07 -3.41
N LEU A 169 -19.60 6.16 -4.03
CA LEU A 169 -19.87 7.42 -3.30
C LEU A 169 -21.00 7.26 -2.28
N LYS A 170 -22.03 6.47 -2.59
CA LYS A 170 -23.11 6.17 -1.65
C LYS A 170 -22.60 5.36 -0.47
N GLN A 171 -21.89 4.26 -0.73
CA GLN A 171 -21.32 3.44 0.35
C GLN A 171 -20.32 4.20 1.22
N LEU A 172 -19.57 5.14 0.64
CA LEU A 172 -18.64 6.00 1.37
C LEU A 172 -19.38 6.95 2.33
N LYS A 173 -20.50 7.54 1.88
CA LYS A 173 -21.37 8.41 2.70
C LYS A 173 -22.09 7.65 3.81
N GLU A 174 -22.46 6.40 3.56
CA GLU A 174 -23.07 5.50 4.54
C GLU A 174 -22.05 4.93 5.55
N GLY A 175 -20.75 5.09 5.31
CA GLY A 175 -19.69 4.59 6.20
C GLY A 175 -19.33 3.12 6.01
N THR A 176 -19.91 2.43 5.03
CA THR A 176 -19.69 1.00 4.77
C THR A 176 -18.23 0.71 4.40
N ILE A 177 -17.62 1.56 3.56
CA ILE A 177 -16.22 1.41 3.15
C ILE A 177 -15.28 1.55 4.37
N GLN A 178 -15.49 2.57 5.19
CA GLN A 178 -14.71 2.82 6.40
C GLN A 178 -14.85 1.66 7.38
N LYS A 179 -16.07 1.15 7.59
CA LYS A 179 -16.33 0.00 8.45
C LYS A 179 -15.57 -1.24 7.99
N LYS A 180 -15.63 -1.59 6.71
CA LYS A 180 -14.90 -2.75 6.15
C LYS A 180 -13.39 -2.63 6.31
N ILE A 181 -12.84 -1.43 6.12
CA ILE A 181 -11.41 -1.16 6.32
C ILE A 181 -11.03 -1.31 7.79
N LYS A 182 -11.84 -0.80 8.73
CA LYS A 182 -11.64 -0.97 10.17
C LYS A 182 -11.70 -2.44 10.60
N GLU A 183 -12.66 -3.21 10.08
CA GLU A 183 -12.77 -4.65 10.34
C GLU A 183 -11.50 -5.39 9.89
N SER A 184 -11.00 -5.09 8.69
CA SER A 184 -9.74 -5.65 8.19
C SER A 184 -8.54 -5.25 9.06
N ALA A 185 -8.45 -3.96 9.40
CA ALA A 185 -7.36 -3.44 10.23
C ALA A 185 -7.34 -4.05 11.64
N LEU A 186 -8.52 -4.30 12.24
CA LEU A 186 -8.65 -4.94 13.54
C LEU A 186 -8.22 -6.40 13.50
N LYS A 187 -8.65 -7.16 12.49
CA LYS A 187 -8.22 -8.56 12.30
C LYS A 187 -6.70 -8.67 12.17
N GLU A 188 -6.09 -7.76 11.42
CA GLU A 188 -4.65 -7.73 11.26
C GLU A 188 -3.92 -7.34 12.55
N GLN A 189 -4.47 -6.39 13.32
CA GLN A 189 -3.93 -6.02 14.64
C GLN A 189 -4.02 -7.21 15.61
N GLN A 190 -5.16 -7.90 15.67
CA GLN A 190 -5.33 -9.11 16.49
C GLN A 190 -4.31 -10.18 16.12
N ALA A 191 -4.10 -10.45 14.82
CA ALA A 191 -3.09 -11.40 14.38
C ALA A 191 -1.65 -10.97 14.78
N PHE A 192 -1.37 -9.66 14.82
CA PHE A 192 -0.08 -9.14 15.30
C PHE A 192 0.07 -9.30 16.81
N ASP A 193 -0.98 -8.96 17.58
CA ASP A 193 -1.00 -9.05 19.04
C ASP A 193 -0.90 -10.52 19.52
N GLU A 194 -1.51 -11.45 18.76
CA GLU A 194 -1.42 -12.91 18.98
C GLU A 194 -0.09 -13.53 18.49
N GLY A 195 0.80 -12.74 17.88
CA GLY A 195 2.08 -13.22 17.36
C GLY A 195 1.99 -14.05 16.07
N LYS A 196 0.80 -14.20 15.47
CA LYS A 196 0.60 -14.84 14.15
C LYS A 196 1.19 -14.01 13.02
N LYS A 197 1.11 -12.68 13.13
CA LYS A 197 1.76 -11.73 12.21
C LYS A 197 3.04 -11.20 12.84
N ILE A 198 4.17 -11.57 12.26
CA ILE A 198 5.50 -11.26 12.80
C ILE A 198 6.04 -9.95 12.21
N LEU A 199 6.54 -9.06 13.08
CA LEU A 199 7.46 -8.00 12.75
C LEU A 199 8.77 -8.23 13.50
N LEU A 200 9.80 -8.65 12.77
CA LEU A 200 11.16 -8.84 13.28
C LEU A 200 11.70 -7.54 13.87
N GLY A 201 12.38 -7.63 15.01
CA GLY A 201 12.90 -6.49 15.78
C GLY A 201 11.85 -5.84 16.68
N THR A 202 10.58 -6.25 16.58
CA THR A 202 9.46 -5.71 17.35
C THR A 202 8.78 -6.78 18.21
N ASN A 203 7.82 -7.53 17.67
CA ASN A 203 7.15 -8.59 18.44
C ASN A 203 7.92 -9.92 18.41
N LYS A 204 8.94 -10.03 17.55
CA LYS A 204 9.83 -11.18 17.44
C LYS A 204 11.28 -10.74 17.46
N HIS A 205 12.07 -11.32 18.36
CA HIS A 205 13.48 -10.98 18.59
C HIS A 205 13.75 -9.48 18.82
N PRO A 206 13.03 -8.79 19.74
CA PRO A 206 13.33 -7.39 20.05
C PRO A 206 14.69 -7.25 20.74
N ASN A 207 15.49 -6.28 20.30
CA ASN A 207 16.69 -5.87 21.03
C ASN A 207 16.29 -5.03 22.25
N LYS A 208 16.45 -5.59 23.46
CA LYS A 208 16.07 -4.91 24.73
C LYS A 208 16.92 -3.68 25.05
N ASN A 209 18.12 -3.57 24.46
CA ASN A 209 19.05 -2.45 24.69
C ASN A 209 18.84 -1.31 23.68
N ASP A 210 18.05 -1.53 22.63
CA ASP A 210 17.69 -0.49 21.68
C ASP A 210 16.88 0.62 22.39
N ARG A 211 17.17 1.88 22.05
CA ARG A 211 16.62 3.08 22.68
C ARG A 211 16.25 4.05 21.58
N MET A 212 15.09 4.69 21.72
CA MET A 212 14.55 5.53 20.66
C MET A 212 14.14 6.92 21.13
N LYS A 213 13.92 7.14 22.43
CA LYS A 213 13.40 8.39 22.98
C LYS A 213 14.17 9.65 22.55
N ASN A 214 15.50 9.58 22.49
CA ASN A 214 16.37 10.72 22.16
C ASN A 214 16.61 10.91 20.65
N GLU A 215 16.20 9.94 19.83
CA GLU A 215 16.41 9.93 18.37
C GLU A 215 15.15 10.42 17.62
N LEU A 216 14.04 10.69 18.32
CA LEU A 216 12.79 11.15 17.72
C LEU A 216 12.84 12.66 17.37
N GLU A 217 12.89 13.01 16.10
CA GLU A 217 12.69 14.39 15.61
C GLU A 217 11.23 14.66 15.21
N LEU A 218 10.51 13.62 14.82
CA LEU A 218 9.10 13.64 14.46
C LEU A 218 8.28 12.81 15.46
N TYR A 219 7.03 13.19 15.65
CA TYR A 219 6.09 12.39 16.43
C TYR A 219 5.52 11.24 15.56
N PRO A 220 5.89 9.97 15.81
CA PRO A 220 5.67 8.85 14.88
C PRO A 220 4.30 8.16 15.08
N PHE A 221 3.45 8.71 15.93
CA PHE A 221 2.18 8.13 16.33
C PHE A 221 0.99 8.93 15.82
N MET A 222 -0.17 8.28 15.76
CA MET A 222 -1.39 8.89 15.29
C MET A 222 -1.79 10.09 16.16
N LYS A 223 -1.94 11.26 15.53
CA LYS A 223 -2.47 12.46 16.19
C LYS A 223 -3.98 12.52 15.98
N THR A 224 -4.76 12.27 17.03
CA THR A 224 -6.21 12.43 16.98
C THR A 224 -6.57 13.92 17.06
N LYS A 225 -6.68 14.60 15.91
CA LYS A 225 -7.31 15.93 15.85
C LYS A 225 -8.80 15.74 15.62
N ILE A 226 -9.60 15.93 16.67
CA ILE A 226 -11.06 15.90 16.56
C ILE A 226 -11.49 17.06 15.66
N ARG A 227 -11.98 16.74 14.46
CA ARG A 227 -12.54 17.69 13.51
C ARG A 227 -13.88 17.14 13.03
N LYS A 228 -14.93 17.97 13.07
CA LYS A 228 -16.20 17.62 12.42
C LYS A 228 -15.96 17.55 10.92
N THR A 229 -16.15 16.37 10.36
CA THR A 229 -15.96 16.07 8.94
C THR A 229 -17.25 15.47 8.40
N LEU A 230 -17.55 15.71 7.12
CA LEU A 230 -18.73 15.14 6.46
C LEU A 230 -18.65 13.62 6.37
N LEU A 231 -17.43 13.08 6.29
CA LEU A 231 -17.13 11.66 6.21
C LEU A 231 -16.09 11.33 7.26
N GLU A 232 -16.28 10.22 7.96
CA GLU A 232 -15.30 9.75 8.92
C GLU A 232 -13.97 9.44 8.21
N PRO A 233 -12.84 10.02 8.66
CA PRO A 233 -11.54 9.75 8.06
C PRO A 233 -11.04 8.35 8.44
N ILE A 234 -10.33 7.72 7.51
CA ILE A 234 -9.55 6.52 7.81
C ILE A 234 -8.23 6.97 8.42
N LEU A 235 -7.98 6.56 9.67
CA LEU A 235 -6.78 6.96 10.40
C LEU A 235 -5.63 5.99 10.11
N GLU A 236 -4.46 6.53 9.77
CA GLU A 236 -3.25 5.74 9.56
C GLU A 236 -2.71 5.25 10.91
N LYS A 237 -2.74 3.92 11.12
CA LYS A 237 -2.19 3.27 12.32
C LYS A 237 -1.16 2.21 11.94
N ARG A 238 0.00 2.22 12.58
CA ARG A 238 1.03 1.18 12.40
C ARG A 238 0.73 0.00 13.35
N LEU A 239 1.13 -1.20 12.96
CA LEU A 239 0.90 -2.41 13.78
C LEU A 239 1.66 -2.36 15.11
N ALA A 240 2.91 -1.87 15.06
CA ALA A 240 3.80 -1.77 16.20
C ALA A 240 3.46 -0.62 17.17
N GLU A 241 2.63 0.33 16.76
CA GLU A 241 2.45 1.62 17.43
C GLU A 241 2.15 1.52 18.93
N LYS A 242 1.24 0.64 19.36
CA LYS A 242 0.90 0.46 20.77
C LYS A 242 2.11 -0.04 21.58
N MET A 243 2.80 -1.06 21.07
CA MET A 243 3.97 -1.65 21.73
C MET A 243 5.13 -0.65 21.81
N GLU A 244 5.29 0.19 20.79
CA GLU A 244 6.31 1.22 20.74
C GLU A 244 6.04 2.36 21.74
N GLN A 245 4.78 2.78 21.90
CA GLN A 245 4.37 3.74 22.93
C GLN A 245 4.68 3.21 24.33
N GLU A 246 4.26 1.99 24.64
CA GLU A 246 4.53 1.34 25.93
C GLU A 246 6.03 1.18 26.22
N ARG A 247 6.84 1.04 25.17
CA ARG A 247 8.30 0.94 25.29
C ARG A 247 8.95 2.29 25.54
N LEU A 248 8.54 3.34 24.83
CA LEU A 248 9.03 4.71 25.04
C LEU A 248 8.68 5.25 26.43
N GLU A 249 7.52 4.86 26.99
CA GLU A 249 7.14 5.24 28.35
C GLU A 249 8.04 4.61 29.43
N LYS A 250 8.67 3.47 29.12
CA LYS A 250 9.58 2.74 30.02
C LYS A 250 11.05 3.14 29.84
N GLU A 251 11.37 3.95 28.84
CA GLU A 251 12.70 4.53 28.59
C GLU A 251 12.91 5.83 29.36
#